data_AF-A0A261DD21-F1
#
_entry.id   AF-A0A261DD21-F1
#
_cell.length_a   1.000
_cell.length_b   1.000
_cell.length_c   1.000
_cell.angle_alpha   90.00
_cell.angle_beta   90.00
_cell.angle_gamma   90.00
#
_symmetry.space_group_name_H-M   'P 1'
#
loop_
_entity.id
_entity.type
_entity.pdbx_description
1 polymer ?
#
loop_
_entity_poly.entity_id
_entity_poly.type
_entity_poly.pdbx_seq_one_letter_code
_entity_poly.pdbx_strand_id
1 'polypeptide(L)' 'MDRKISSKEMVESLWLQGKYDILLIKLCDRIHNMQTIEIKPSEKIKKIIQETKYSFLPLAKYFGSTIENELRQLCLKPKL' A
#
# COMPACT_ATOMS: atom_id res chain seq x y z
N MET A 1 -2.31 -9.72 24.47
CA MET A 1 -1.24 -9.12 23.67
C MET A 1 -1.79 -8.86 22.28
N ASP A 2 -2.04 -7.60 21.92
CA ASP A 2 -2.53 -7.22 20.59
C ASP A 2 -1.43 -7.46 19.55
N ARG A 3 -1.51 -8.58 18.83
CA ARG A 3 -0.60 -8.89 17.74
C ARG A 3 -0.90 -7.94 16.59
N LYS A 4 -0.03 -6.96 16.36
CA LYS A 4 -0.16 -6.03 15.23
C LYS A 4 0.05 -6.79 13.92
N ILE A 5 -1.04 -7.11 13.23
CA ILE A 5 -1.05 -7.76 11.91
C ILE A 5 -0.27 -6.90 10.92
N SER A 6 0.59 -7.53 10.12
CA SER A 6 1.37 -6.85 9.08
C SER A 6 0.51 -6.43 7.87
N SER A 7 1.04 -5.49 7.08
CA SER A 7 0.57 -5.14 5.72
C SER A 7 0.12 -6.35 4.91
N LYS A 8 1.06 -7.28 4.79
CA LYS A 8 0.98 -8.48 3.98
C LYS A 8 -0.09 -9.44 4.49
N GLU A 9 -0.05 -9.80 5.77
CA GLU A 9 -1.01 -10.74 6.37
C GLU A 9 -2.46 -10.23 6.24
N MET A 10 -2.67 -8.92 6.40
CA MET A 10 -4.00 -8.31 6.21
C MET A 10 -4.48 -8.44 4.76
N VAL A 11 -3.62 -8.08 3.79
CA VAL A 11 -3.96 -8.15 2.36
C VAL A 11 -4.26 -9.59 1.95
N GLU A 12 -3.42 -10.54 2.36
CA GLU A 12 -3.60 -11.97 2.09
C GLU A 12 -4.91 -12.49 2.71
N SER A 13 -5.19 -12.14 3.97
CA SER A 13 -6.41 -12.57 4.66
C SER A 13 -7.68 -12.07 3.98
N LEU A 14 -7.72 -10.79 3.58
CA LEU A 14 -8.87 -10.20 2.90
C LEU A 14 -9.04 -10.75 1.49
N TRP A 15 -7.94 -11.03 0.80
CA TRP A 15 -7.95 -11.64 -0.53
C TRP A 15 -8.56 -13.05 -0.48
N LEU A 16 -8.11 -13.89 0.45
CA LEU A 16 -8.64 -15.25 0.63
C LEU A 16 -10.12 -15.26 1.03
N GLN A 17 -10.60 -14.20 1.69
CA GLN A 17 -12.00 -14.02 2.03
C GLN A 17 -12.85 -13.43 0.89
N GLY A 18 -12.26 -13.09 -0.27
CA GLY A 18 -12.96 -12.46 -1.39
C GLY A 18 -13.44 -11.03 -1.11
N LYS A 19 -12.85 -10.35 -0.12
CA LYS A 19 -13.25 -8.98 0.30
C LYS A 19 -12.59 -7.90 -0.56
N TYR A 20 -12.83 -7.96 -1.87
CA TYR A 20 -12.16 -7.10 -2.85
C TYR A 20 -12.49 -5.61 -2.72
N ASP A 21 -13.73 -5.25 -2.39
CA ASP A 21 -14.12 -3.85 -2.21
C ASP A 21 -13.34 -3.19 -1.05
N ILE A 22 -13.11 -3.94 0.03
CA ILE A 22 -12.32 -3.49 1.18
C ILE A 22 -10.85 -3.32 0.78
N LEU A 23 -10.33 -4.25 -0.03
CA LEU A 23 -8.98 -4.15 -0.57
C LEU A 23 -8.81 -2.91 -1.47
N LEU A 24 -9.82 -2.60 -2.28
CA LEU A 24 -9.83 -1.40 -3.13
C LEU A 24 -9.84 -0.12 -2.28
N ILE A 25 -10.71 -0.04 -1.25
CA ILE A 25 -10.73 1.10 -0.32
C ILE A 25 -9.35 1.30 0.34
N LYS A 26 -8.73 0.21 0.79
CA LYS A 26 -7.38 0.25 1.39
C LYS A 26 -6.30 0.67 0.40
N LEU A 27 -6.46 0.30 -0.87
CA LEU A 27 -5.55 0.72 -1.93
C LEU A 27 -5.65 2.22 -2.20
N CYS A 28 -6.88 2.76 -2.24
CA CYS A 28 -7.11 4.21 -2.36
C CYS A 28 -6.50 4.99 -1.18
N ASP A 29 -6.74 4.53 0.05
CA ASP A 29 -6.11 5.10 1.25
C ASP A 29 -4.57 5.04 1.15
N ARG A 30 -4.01 3.93 0.64
CA ARG A 30 -2.56 3.80 0.47
C ARG A 30 -2.00 4.77 -0.57
N ILE A 31 -2.69 4.97 -1.69
CA ILE A 31 -2.30 5.95 -2.71
C ILE A 31 -2.25 7.35 -2.08
N HIS A 32 -3.29 7.74 -1.34
CA HIS A 32 -3.33 9.03 -0.65
C HIS A 32 -2.18 9.17 0.36
N ASN A 33 -1.95 8.15 1.19
CA ASN A 33 -0.84 8.14 2.15
C ASN A 33 0.53 8.31 1.48
N MET A 34 0.73 7.73 0.29
CA MET A 34 1.96 7.87 -0.49
C MET A 34 2.10 9.26 -1.14
N GLN A 35 0.99 9.91 -1.49
CA GLN A 35 0.98 11.30 -1.98
C GLN A 35 1.46 12.27 -0.90
N THR A 36 1.07 12.08 0.36
CA THR A 36 1.40 12.98 1.48
C THR A 36 2.50 12.45 2.41
N ILE A 37 3.26 11.43 2.01
CA ILE A 37 4.21 10.70 2.88
C ILE A 37 5.33 11.58 3.47
N GLU A 38 5.65 12.70 2.81
CA GLU A 38 6.75 13.62 3.17
C GLU A 38 6.54 14.31 4.53
N ILE A 39 5.30 14.32 5.05
CA ILE A 39 5.01 14.83 6.40
C ILE A 39 5.44 13.87 7.52
N LYS A 40 5.85 12.64 7.19
CA LYS A 40 6.24 11.62 8.18
C LYS A 40 7.76 11.66 8.42
N PRO A 41 8.24 11.23 9.59
CA PRO A 41 9.67 11.04 9.84
C PRO A 41 10.29 10.04 8.84
N SER A 42 11.54 10.27 8.43
CA SER A 42 12.28 9.48 7.42
C SER A 42 12.19 7.96 7.63
N GLU A 43 12.32 7.48 8.87
CA GLU A 43 12.21 6.04 9.19
C GLU A 43 10.82 5.47 8.88
N LYS A 44 9.76 6.25 9.12
CA LYS A 44 8.39 5.86 8.75
C LYS A 44 8.19 5.92 7.23
N ILE A 45 8.78 6.90 6.55
CA ILE A 45 8.73 7.00 5.08
C ILE A 45 9.27 5.71 4.46
N LYS A 46 10.50 5.31 4.84
CA LYS A 46 11.13 4.08 4.33
C LYS A 46 10.22 2.86 4.55
N LYS A 47 9.68 2.69 5.76
CA LYS A 47 8.79 1.58 6.08
C LYS A 47 7.52 1.56 5.22
N ILE A 48 6.86 2.71 5.07
CA ILE A 48 5.63 2.82 4.27
C ILE A 48 5.92 2.54 2.79
N ILE A 49 7.03 3.04 2.24
CA ILE A 49 7.43 2.73 0.86
C ILE A 49 7.66 1.23 0.68
N GLN A 50 8.38 0.57 1.59
CA GLN A 50 8.64 -0.87 1.52
C GLN A 50 7.35 -1.69 1.60
N GLU A 51 6.48 -1.37 2.57
CA GLU A 51 5.17 -2.02 2.71
C GLU A 51 4.31 -1.86 1.46
N THR A 52 4.30 -0.66 0.88
CA THR A 52 3.59 -0.36 -0.37
C THR A 52 4.12 -1.20 -1.53
N LYS A 53 5.46 -1.26 -1.69
CA LYS A 53 6.10 -2.01 -2.76
C LYS A 53 5.81 -3.51 -2.69
N TYR A 54 5.84 -4.10 -1.49
CA TYR A 54 5.72 -5.55 -1.35
C TYR A 54 4.29 -6.06 -1.11
N SER A 55 3.38 -5.22 -0.61
CA SER A 55 2.01 -5.65 -0.29
C SER A 55 0.97 -5.03 -1.23
N PHE A 56 1.11 -3.75 -1.57
CA PHE A 56 0.08 -3.01 -2.29
C PHE A 56 0.32 -2.91 -3.80
N LEU A 57 1.58 -2.87 -4.28
CA LEU A 57 1.85 -2.91 -5.73
C LEU A 57 1.37 -4.22 -6.40
N PRO A 58 1.61 -5.42 -5.83
CA PRO A 58 1.06 -6.65 -6.41
C PRO A 58 -0.47 -6.61 -6.45
N LEU A 59 -1.10 -6.10 -5.40
CA LEU A 59 -2.54 -5.93 -5.32
C LEU A 59 -3.07 -4.97 -6.40
N ALA A 60 -2.42 -3.81 -6.59
CA ALA A 60 -2.79 -2.84 -7.59
C ALA A 60 -2.75 -3.42 -9.01
N LYS A 61 -1.74 -4.25 -9.32
CA LYS A 61 -1.63 -4.96 -10.60
C LYS A 61 -2.86 -5.84 -10.89
N TYR A 62 -3.44 -6.47 -9.87
CA TYR A 62 -4.67 -7.28 -10.04
C TYR A 62 -5.91 -6.42 -10.28
N PHE A 63 -5.98 -5.22 -9.71
CA PHE A 63 -7.13 -4.32 -9.88
C PHE A 63 -7.08 -3.51 -11.17
N GLY A 64 -5.88 -3.22 -11.71
CA GLY A 64 -5.74 -2.60 -13.03
C GLY A 64 -4.44 -1.82 -13.22
N SER A 65 -3.99 -1.74 -14.48
CA SER A 65 -2.72 -1.10 -14.86
C SER A 65 -2.66 0.38 -14.50
N THR A 66 -3.78 1.11 -14.56
CA THR A 66 -3.85 2.53 -14.19
C THR A 66 -3.47 2.73 -12.71
N ILE A 67 -4.05 1.93 -11.82
CA ILE A 67 -3.82 2.01 -10.38
C ILE A 67 -2.39 1.54 -10.04
N GLU A 68 -1.93 0.47 -10.69
CA GLU A 68 -0.56 -0.01 -10.56
C GLU A 68 0.45 1.09 -10.94
N ASN A 69 0.25 1.75 -12.08
CA ASN A 69 1.14 2.78 -12.57
C ASN A 69 1.18 3.98 -11.62
N GLU A 70 0.03 4.47 -11.15
CA GLU A 70 -0.02 5.56 -10.18
C GLU A 70 0.76 5.23 -8.91
N LEU A 71 0.48 4.06 -8.31
CA LEU A 71 1.15 3.65 -7.08
C LEU A 71 2.65 3.41 -7.28
N ARG A 72 3.05 2.90 -8.45
CA ARG A 72 4.46 2.70 -8.84
C ARG A 72 5.19 4.02 -8.94
N GLN A 73 4.60 5.04 -9.57
CA GLN A 73 5.19 6.37 -9.66
C GLN A 73 5.39 7.00 -8.28
N LEU A 74 4.41 6.88 -7.39
CA LEU A 74 4.53 7.36 -6.01
C LEU A 74 5.65 6.67 -5.23
N CYS A 75 5.93 5.39 -5.51
CA CYS A 75 7.03 4.63 -4.90
C CYS A 75 8.42 4.96 -5.46
N LEU A 76 8.50 5.53 -6.67
CA LEU A 76 9.75 5.92 -7.33
C LEU A 76 10.10 7.39 -7.09
N LYS A 77 9.10 8.23 -6.81
CA LYS A 77 9.32 9.65 -6.52
C LYS A 77 10.27 9.81 -5.33
N PRO A 78 11.36 10.59 -5.46
CA PRO A 78 12.23 10.93 -4.34
C PRO A 78 11.42 11.59 -3.22
N LYS A 79 11.61 11.12 -1.99
CA LYS A 79 11.00 11.66 -0.78
C LYS A 79 12.15 12.19 0.07
N LEU A 80 12.23 13.52 0.19
CA LEU A 80 13.28 14.25 0.90
C LEU A 80 13.19 14.03 2.42
#